data_AF-A0A2E5AHU9-F1
#
_entry.id   AF-A0A2E5AHU9-F1
#
_cell.length_a   1.000
_cell.length_b   1.000
_cell.length_c   1.000
_cell.angle_alpha   90.00
_cell.angle_beta   90.00
_cell.angle_gamma   90.00
#
_symmetry.space_group_name_H-M   'P 1'
#
loop_
_entity.id
_entity.type
_entity.pdbx_description
1 polymer ?
#
loop_
_entity_poly.entity_id
_entity_poly.type
_entity_poly.pdbx_seq_one_letter_code
_entity_poly.pdbx_strand_id
1 'polypeptide(L)'
;MITALPAGAPEWALRLVRQINTAFDRIRVPQSPVRLLTVADVASLPPAADWKGCIVFCEDVGISTPGLAYSDGADWRRADTNATL
;
A
#
# COMPACT_ATOMS: atom_id res chain seq x y z
N MET A 1 -7.73 5.64 12.14
CA MET A 1 -6.75 5.54 13.23
C MET A 1 -7.13 4.34 14.07
N ILE A 2 -6.27 3.33 14.14
CA ILE A 2 -6.52 2.11 14.94
C ILE A 2 -6.23 2.42 16.40
N THR A 3 -7.19 2.10 17.26
CA THR A 3 -7.16 2.38 18.70
C THR A 3 -6.03 1.60 19.37
N ALA A 4 -4.98 2.29 19.82
CA ALA A 4 -3.93 1.67 20.63
C ALA A 4 -4.37 1.63 22.10
N LEU A 5 -4.41 0.45 22.71
CA LEU A 5 -4.61 0.29 24.15
C LEU A 5 -3.26 0.41 24.89
N PRO A 6 -3.25 0.95 26.12
CA PRO A 6 -2.04 1.01 26.95
C PRO A 6 -1.54 -0.40 27.32
N ALA A 7 -0.22 -0.53 27.55
CA ALA A 7 0.46 -1.81 27.79
C ALA A 7 -0.01 -2.58 29.04
N GLY A 8 -0.77 -1.94 29.94
CA GLY A 8 -1.37 -2.58 31.12
C GLY A 8 -2.82 -3.04 30.92
N ALA A 9 -3.35 -3.03 29.70
CA ALA A 9 -4.72 -3.43 29.43
C ALA A 9 -4.92 -4.94 29.69
N PRO A 10 -6.09 -5.37 30.18
CA PRO A 10 -6.41 -6.79 30.35
C PRO A 10 -6.26 -7.57 29.03
N GLU A 11 -5.79 -8.81 29.12
CA GLU A 11 -5.57 -9.72 27.97
C GLU A 11 -6.81 -9.90 27.07
N TRP A 12 -8.02 -9.86 27.64
CA TRP A 12 -9.24 -9.95 26.84
C TRP A 12 -9.42 -8.71 25.94
N ALA A 13 -9.04 -7.52 26.41
CA ALA A 13 -9.18 -6.28 25.68
C ALA A 13 -8.15 -6.19 24.55
N LEU A 14 -6.91 -6.64 24.80
CA LEU A 14 -5.87 -6.76 23.77
C LEU A 14 -6.29 -7.73 22.65
N ARG A 15 -6.86 -8.89 23.00
CA ARG A 15 -7.38 -9.85 22.02
C ARG A 15 -8.54 -9.28 21.21
N LEU A 16 -9.47 -8.60 21.85
CA LEU A 16 -10.60 -7.95 21.17
C LEU A 16 -10.11 -6.90 20.17
N VAL A 17 -9.18 -6.02 20.56
CA VAL A 17 -8.61 -5.01 19.65
C VAL A 17 -7.91 -5.66 18.46
N ARG A 18 -7.13 -6.73 18.69
CA ARG A 18 -6.52 -7.47 17.58
C ARG A 18 -7.58 -8.04 16.63
N GLN A 19 -8.65 -8.64 17.15
CA GLN A 19 -9.73 -9.17 16.32
C GLN A 19 -10.44 -8.08 15.51
N ILE A 20 -10.72 -6.94 16.12
CA ILE A 20 -11.33 -5.79 15.46
C ILE A 20 -10.40 -5.28 14.34
N ASN A 21 -9.11 -5.11 14.62
CA ASN A 21 -8.13 -4.67 13.61
C ASN A 21 -8.05 -5.64 12.44
N THR A 22 -7.95 -6.95 12.72
CA THR A 22 -7.95 -7.98 11.67
C THR A 22 -9.24 -7.96 10.84
N ALA A 23 -10.40 -7.72 11.48
CA ALA A 23 -11.66 -7.60 10.76
C ALA A 23 -11.68 -6.36 9.85
N PHE A 24 -11.17 -5.22 10.33
CA PHE A 24 -11.02 -4.02 9.52
C PHE A 24 -10.04 -4.23 8.36
N ASP A 25 -8.94 -4.93 8.58
CA ASP A 25 -7.98 -5.26 7.52
C ASP A 25 -8.63 -6.13 6.44
N ARG A 26 -9.48 -7.10 6.82
CA ARG A 26 -10.25 -7.92 5.86
C ARG A 26 -11.25 -7.10 5.04
N ILE A 27 -11.90 -6.10 5.65
CA ILE A 27 -12.84 -5.21 4.95
C ILE A 27 -12.09 -4.28 3.98
N ARG A 28 -10.85 -3.91 4.30
CA ARG A 28 -10.00 -3.06 3.43
C ARG A 28 -9.51 -3.79 2.18
N VAL A 29 -9.48 -5.13 2.18
CA VAL A 29 -9.11 -5.89 0.98
C VAL A 29 -10.25 -5.79 -0.04
N PRO A 30 -9.96 -5.32 -1.28
CA PRO A 30 -10.96 -5.28 -2.33
C PRO A 30 -11.59 -6.65 -2.55
N GLN A 31 -12.92 -6.73 -2.53
CA GLN A 31 -13.67 -7.99 -2.72
C GLN A 31 -13.76 -8.41 -4.20
N SER A 32 -13.31 -7.55 -5.11
CA SER A 32 -13.19 -7.80 -6.53
C SER A 32 -11.91 -7.14 -7.06
N PRO A 33 -11.37 -7.61 -8.20
CA PRO A 33 -10.26 -6.93 -8.86
C PRO A 33 -10.61 -5.48 -9.15
N VAL A 34 -9.80 -4.56 -8.64
CA VAL A 34 -9.92 -3.13 -8.93
C VAL A 34 -8.97 -2.80 -10.07
N ARG A 35 -9.44 -1.96 -11.00
CA ARG A 35 -8.59 -1.46 -12.07
C ARG A 35 -7.42 -0.70 -11.45
N LEU A 36 -6.20 -1.09 -11.81
CA LEU A 36 -5.00 -0.39 -11.38
C LEU A 36 -4.99 1.03 -11.94
N LEU A 37 -4.49 1.97 -11.14
CA LEU A 37 -4.17 3.30 -11.63
C LEU A 37 -3.04 3.18 -12.65
N THR A 38 -3.26 3.73 -13.84
CA THR A 38 -2.26 3.82 -14.90
C THR A 38 -1.75 5.25 -15.00
N VAL A 39 -0.44 5.44 -14.97
CA VAL A 39 0.22 6.73 -15.21
C VAL A 39 1.13 6.64 -16.44
N ALA A 40 1.32 7.76 -17.13
CA ALA A 40 2.14 7.80 -18.33
C ALA A 40 3.63 7.58 -18.02
N ASP A 41 4.15 8.23 -16.98
CA ASP A 41 5.56 8.20 -16.61
C ASP A 41 5.75 8.25 -15.09
N VAL A 42 7.01 8.07 -14.65
CA VAL A 42 7.41 8.14 -13.23
C VAL A 42 7.11 9.51 -12.61
N ALA A 43 7.25 10.60 -13.37
CA ALA A 43 7.01 11.96 -12.86
C ALA A 43 5.53 12.21 -12.55
N SER A 44 4.63 11.45 -13.16
CA SER A 44 3.19 11.50 -12.94
C SER A 44 2.74 10.67 -11.72
N LEU A 45 3.66 9.99 -11.03
CA LEU A 45 3.33 9.23 -9.82
C LEU A 45 2.96 10.18 -8.67
N PRO A 46 1.89 9.89 -7.92
CA PRO A 46 1.54 10.68 -6.74
C PRO A 46 2.59 10.46 -5.62
N PRO A 47 2.62 11.30 -4.58
CA PRO A 47 3.58 11.11 -3.48
C PRO A 47 3.49 9.72 -2.85
N ALA A 48 4.60 8.99 -2.80
CA ALA A 48 4.63 7.60 -2.31
C ALA A 48 4.09 7.47 -0.86
N ALA A 49 4.35 8.48 -0.02
CA ALA A 49 3.90 8.52 1.38
C ALA A 49 2.38 8.37 1.55
N ASP A 50 1.58 8.92 0.64
CA ASP A 50 0.13 8.85 0.71
C ASP A 50 -0.44 7.53 0.18
N TRP A 51 0.41 6.73 -0.49
CA TRP A 51 0.02 5.52 -1.22
C TRP A 51 0.76 4.28 -0.73
N LYS A 52 1.23 4.27 0.53
CA LYS A 52 1.98 3.15 1.11
C LYS A 52 1.25 1.81 0.92
N GLY A 53 1.91 0.85 0.29
CA GLY A 53 1.36 -0.49 0.03
C GLY A 53 0.44 -0.58 -1.20
N CYS A 54 0.32 0.48 -2.00
CA CYS A 54 -0.41 0.47 -3.26
C CYS A 54 0.49 0.09 -4.45
N ILE A 55 -0.14 -0.40 -5.51
CA ILE A 55 0.49 -0.76 -6.79
C ILE A 55 -0.15 0.10 -7.89
N VAL A 56 0.68 0.53 -8.83
CA VAL A 56 0.27 1.28 -10.03
C VAL A 56 0.97 0.71 -11.25
N PHE A 57 0.33 0.86 -12.41
CA PHE A 57 0.94 0.57 -13.70
C PHE A 57 1.49 1.86 -14.29
N CYS A 58 2.73 1.86 -14.72
CA CYS A 58 3.39 3.00 -15.32
C CYS A 58 3.80 2.63 -16.75
N GLU A 59 3.38 3.42 -17.73
CA GLU A 59 3.65 3.15 -19.14
C GLU A 59 5.13 3.37 -19.51
N ASP A 60 5.82 4.23 -18.77
CA ASP A 60 7.25 4.43 -18.87
C ASP A 60 7.91 4.56 -17.48
N VAL A 61 8.49 3.44 -17.01
CA VAL A 61 9.35 3.38 -15.80
C VAL A 61 10.83 3.67 -16.12
N GLY A 62 11.10 4.26 -17.29
CA GLY A 62 12.43 4.58 -17.80
C GLY A 62 12.72 3.86 -19.12
N ILE A 63 13.30 4.59 -20.08
CA ILE A 63 13.71 4.07 -21.40
C ILE A 63 12.50 3.47 -22.16
N SER A 64 11.35 4.15 -22.12
CA SER A 64 10.13 3.74 -22.83
C SER A 64 9.70 2.31 -22.49
N THR A 65 9.96 1.89 -21.25
CA THR A 65 9.66 0.54 -20.78
C THR A 65 8.47 0.60 -19.82
N PRO A 66 7.35 -0.06 -20.12
CA PRO A 66 6.24 -0.15 -19.18
C PRO A 66 6.58 -1.07 -18.01
N GLY A 67 6.05 -0.78 -16.83
CA GLY A 67 6.34 -1.54 -15.62
C GLY A 67 5.32 -1.34 -14.50
N LEU A 68 5.29 -2.31 -13.59
CA LEU A 68 4.56 -2.18 -12.34
C LEU A 68 5.44 -1.48 -11.31
N ALA A 69 4.88 -0.48 -10.64
CA ALA A 69 5.49 0.19 -9.51
C ALA A 69 4.65 -0.03 -8.25
N TYR A 70 5.31 -0.19 -7.11
CA TYR A 70 4.66 -0.24 -5.80
C TYR A 70 5.27 0.81 -4.88
N SER A 71 4.46 1.34 -3.96
CA SER A 71 4.94 2.30 -2.96
C SER A 71 5.27 1.59 -1.65
N ASP A 72 6.47 1.83 -1.13
CA ASP A 72 6.87 1.40 0.23
C ASP A 72 6.52 2.44 1.32
N GLY A 73 5.96 3.59 0.90
CA GLY A 73 5.63 4.73 1.74
C GLY A 73 6.74 5.78 1.88
N ALA A 74 7.92 5.54 1.32
CA ALA A 74 8.98 6.54 1.16
C ALA A 74 9.18 6.85 -0.32
N ASP A 75 9.33 5.81 -1.15
CA ASP A 75 9.57 5.91 -2.58
C ASP A 75 8.64 4.98 -3.38
N TRP A 76 8.54 5.25 -4.69
CA TRP A 76 8.05 4.27 -5.64
C TRP A 76 9.17 3.34 -6.06
N ARG A 77 8.86 2.06 -6.19
CA ARG A 77 9.82 1.03 -6.55
C ARG A 77 9.29 0.16 -7.66
N ARG A 78 10.16 -0.22 -8.60
CA ARG A 78 9.80 -1.21 -9.61
C ARG A 78 9.55 -2.57 -8.96
N ALA A 79 8.47 -3.22 -9.36
CA ALA A 79 8.11 -4.54 -8.82
C ALA A 79 9.06 -5.67 -9.25
N ASP A 80 9.74 -5.52 -10.39
CA ASP A 80 10.63 -6.55 -10.97
C ASP A 80 12.05 -6.51 -10.41
N THR A 81 12.58 -5.30 -10.19
CA THR A 81 13.99 -5.04 -9.89
C THR A 81 14.20 -4.42 -8.52
N ASN A 82 13.13 -3.97 -7.86
CA ASN A 82 13.17 -3.23 -6.60
C ASN A 82 13.98 -1.91 -6.68
N ALA A 83 14.29 -1.44 -7.89
CA ALA A 83 14.93 -0.17 -8.13
C ALA A 83 13.96 0.97 -7.78
N THR A 84 14.50 2.03 -7.18
CA THR A 84 13.76 3.28 -6.91
C THR A 84 13.41 3.97 -8.23
N LEU A 85 12.19 4.48 -8.31
CA LEU A 85 11.65 5.26 -9.43
C LEU A 85 11.56 6.73 -9.03
#